data_AF-A0A9Q1ASP7-F1
#
_entry.id   AF-A0A9Q1ASP7-F1
#
_cell.length_a   1.000
_cell.length_b   1.000
_cell.length_c   1.000
_cell.angle_alpha   90.00
_cell.angle_beta   90.00
_cell.angle_gamma   90.00
#
_symmetry.space_group_name_H-M   'P 1'
#
loop_
_entity.id
_entity.type
_entity.pdbx_description
1 polymer ?
#
loop_
_entity_poly.entity_id
_entity_poly.type
_entity_poly.pdbx_seq_one_letter_code
_entity_poly.pdbx_strand_id
1 'polypeptide(L)'
;MEDQKESLRKIITTLAVKNEEIQNFIYLLKQMLQNVEANSDRVQKDLESEFQSLYSLLDELKEGMVMKIKQDRASRTYELQNQLTACSKALETSEELLETANQTLQGAENHDFNQAAKQIKDSVTMAPAFRLSLKAKVTDNMSHLMVDFAQERRILQSLKFLPVPSAPEIDLAESLVADNCVTLAWKMPEEDSKIDHYVLEYRKTNFEGPPRVKEDQPWMV
;
A
#
# COMPACT_ATOMS: atom_id res chain seq x y z
N MET A 1 20.36 -80.35 10.72
CA MET A 1 20.48 -79.35 11.81
C MET A 1 21.34 -78.16 11.40
N GLU A 2 22.45 -78.34 10.68
CA GLU A 2 23.33 -77.22 10.30
C GLU A 2 22.71 -76.28 9.24
N ASP A 3 22.04 -76.83 8.22
CA ASP A 3 21.36 -76.02 7.19
C ASP A 3 20.25 -75.11 7.75
N GLN A 4 19.52 -75.60 8.77
CA GLN A 4 18.50 -74.81 9.48
C GLN A 4 19.14 -73.67 10.28
N LYS A 5 20.30 -73.90 10.90
CA LYS A 5 21.06 -72.84 11.59
C LYS A 5 21.61 -71.81 10.61
N GLU A 6 22.08 -72.22 9.43
CA GLU A 6 22.57 -71.29 8.41
C GLU A 6 21.44 -70.44 7.82
N SER A 7 20.29 -71.03 7.54
CA SER A 7 19.09 -70.31 7.10
C SER A 7 18.65 -69.28 8.14
N LEU A 8 18.62 -69.65 9.42
CA LEU A 8 18.30 -68.73 10.51
C LEU A 8 19.32 -67.58 10.61
N ARG A 9 20.61 -67.85 10.45
CA ARG A 9 21.66 -66.80 10.42
C ARG A 9 21.44 -65.81 9.27
N LYS A 10 21.08 -66.27 8.07
CA LYS A 10 20.77 -65.38 6.93
C LYS A 10 19.56 -64.49 7.24
N ILE A 11 18.50 -65.05 7.81
CA ILE A 11 17.31 -64.28 8.25
C ILE A 11 17.71 -63.21 9.27
N ILE A 12 18.51 -63.57 10.28
CA ILE A 12 18.99 -62.62 11.29
C ILE A 12 19.77 -61.47 10.64
N THR A 13 20.69 -61.76 9.71
CA THR A 13 21.44 -60.71 9.02
C THR A 13 20.53 -59.79 8.21
N THR A 14 19.58 -60.33 7.44
CA THR A 14 18.62 -59.52 6.68
C THR A 14 17.77 -58.64 7.59
N LEU A 15 17.29 -59.17 8.73
CA LEU A 15 16.54 -58.39 9.71
C LEU A 15 17.40 -57.28 10.34
N ALA A 16 18.68 -57.55 10.63
CA ALA A 16 19.60 -56.54 11.17
C ALA A 16 19.79 -55.37 10.19
N VAL A 17 20.06 -55.65 8.91
CA VAL A 17 20.17 -54.62 7.86
C VAL A 17 18.87 -53.83 7.73
N LYS A 18 17.71 -54.51 7.71
CA LYS A 18 16.42 -53.82 7.64
C LYS A 18 16.13 -52.95 8.86
N ASN A 19 16.53 -53.38 10.05
CA ASN A 19 16.40 -52.56 11.26
C ASN A 19 17.27 -51.29 11.18
N GLU A 20 18.49 -51.40 10.66
CA GLU A 20 19.38 -50.25 10.45
C GLU A 20 18.79 -49.27 9.42
N GLU A 21 18.30 -49.77 8.28
CA GLU A 21 17.60 -48.95 7.28
C GLU A 21 16.40 -48.20 7.88
N ILE A 22 15.56 -48.89 8.68
CA ILE A 22 14.41 -48.29 9.35
C ILE A 22 14.85 -47.22 10.36
N GLN A 23 15.90 -47.47 11.14
CA GLN A 23 16.42 -46.48 12.09
C GLN A 23 16.92 -45.22 11.39
N ASN A 24 17.66 -45.38 10.28
CA ASN A 24 18.12 -44.26 9.46
C ASN A 24 16.94 -43.48 8.86
N PHE A 25 15.92 -44.18 8.35
CA PHE A 25 14.72 -43.54 7.82
C PHE A 25 13.93 -42.79 8.90
N ILE A 26 13.80 -43.35 10.11
CA ILE A 26 13.18 -42.66 11.26
C ILE A 26 13.95 -41.38 11.59
N TYR A 27 15.28 -41.40 11.58
CA TYR A 27 16.09 -40.20 11.80
C TYR A 27 15.83 -39.14 10.73
N LEU A 28 15.82 -39.54 9.45
CA LEU A 28 15.51 -38.65 8.33
C LEU A 28 14.11 -38.03 8.46
N LEU A 29 13.10 -38.82 8.82
CA LEU A 29 11.74 -38.32 9.04
C LEU A 29 11.67 -37.29 10.19
N LYS A 30 12.39 -37.54 11.29
CA LYS A 30 12.46 -36.57 12.41
C LYS A 30 13.08 -35.25 11.99
N GLN A 31 14.15 -35.31 11.19
CA GLN A 31 14.79 -34.11 10.65
C GLN A 31 13.86 -33.37 9.67
N MET A 32 13.18 -34.09 8.77
CA MET A 32 12.20 -33.49 7.86
C MET A 32 11.06 -32.80 8.62
N LEU A 33 10.57 -33.40 9.71
CA LEU A 33 9.53 -32.81 10.55
C LEU A 33 9.99 -31.47 11.15
N GLN A 34 11.20 -31.42 11.71
CA GLN A 34 11.79 -30.19 12.24
C GLN A 34 11.96 -29.12 11.17
N ASN A 35 12.38 -29.52 9.96
CA ASN A 35 12.53 -28.59 8.84
C ASN A 35 11.19 -28.03 8.38
N VAL A 36 10.13 -28.85 8.31
CA VAL A 36 8.78 -28.39 7.96
C VAL A 36 8.28 -27.37 8.97
N GLU A 37 8.46 -27.61 10.26
CA GLU A 37 8.08 -26.68 11.33
C GLU A 37 8.83 -25.34 11.19
N ALA A 38 10.17 -25.38 11.09
CA ALA A 38 10.98 -24.18 10.93
C ALA A 38 10.66 -23.40 9.64
N ASN A 39 10.41 -24.10 8.53
CA ASN A 39 10.04 -23.47 7.25
C ASN A 39 8.65 -22.83 7.34
N SER A 40 7.69 -23.49 8.00
CA SER A 40 6.33 -22.96 8.19
C SER A 40 6.35 -21.69 9.03
N ASP A 41 7.09 -21.70 10.14
CA ASP A 41 7.29 -20.53 11.00
C ASP A 41 7.91 -19.36 10.23
N ARG A 42 8.89 -19.65 9.37
CA ARG A 42 9.54 -18.64 8.54
C ARG A 42 8.57 -18.03 7.53
N VAL A 43 7.88 -18.85 6.75
CA VAL A 43 6.91 -18.38 5.74
C VAL A 43 5.77 -17.59 6.41
N GLN A 44 5.33 -18.00 7.60
CA GLN A 44 4.34 -17.26 8.37
C GLN A 44 4.85 -15.86 8.76
N LYS A 45 6.07 -15.75 9.31
CA LYS A 45 6.66 -14.46 9.68
C LYS A 45 6.86 -13.54 8.47
N ASP A 46 7.30 -14.10 7.35
CA ASP A 46 7.47 -13.35 6.11
C ASP A 46 6.11 -12.79 5.64
N LEU A 47 5.04 -13.61 5.67
CA LEU A 47 3.68 -13.16 5.36
C LEU A 47 3.19 -12.05 6.29
N GLU A 48 3.38 -12.22 7.60
CA GLU A 48 3.00 -11.22 8.62
C GLU A 48 3.74 -9.90 8.39
N SER A 49 5.02 -9.95 8.02
CA SER A 49 5.83 -8.77 7.69
C SER A 49 5.29 -8.03 6.46
N GLU A 50 4.92 -8.74 5.40
CA GLU A 50 4.33 -8.14 4.19
C GLU A 50 3.00 -7.44 4.50
N PHE A 51 2.12 -8.06 5.29
CA PHE A 51 0.88 -7.42 5.74
C PHE A 51 1.13 -6.21 6.63
N GLN A 52 2.13 -6.28 7.52
CA GLN A 52 2.49 -5.15 8.37
C GLN A 52 2.96 -3.94 7.54
N SER A 53 3.71 -4.19 6.46
CA SER A 53 4.11 -3.16 5.49
C SER A 53 2.89 -2.51 4.82
N LEU A 54 1.93 -3.31 4.35
CA LEU A 54 0.67 -2.81 3.78
C LEU A 54 -0.14 -1.97 4.78
N TYR A 55 -0.24 -2.41 6.04
CA TYR A 55 -0.94 -1.66 7.08
C TYR A 55 -0.30 -0.30 7.37
N SER A 56 1.03 -0.26 7.49
CA SER A 56 1.76 0.99 7.71
C SER A 56 1.52 1.97 6.57
N LEU A 57 1.62 1.52 5.32
CA LEU A 57 1.35 2.36 4.15
C LEU A 57 -0.08 2.90 4.13
N LEU A 58 -1.07 2.05 4.43
CA LEU A 58 -2.48 2.47 4.48
C LEU A 58 -2.74 3.50 5.59
N ASP A 59 -2.10 3.36 6.75
CA ASP A 59 -2.26 4.32 7.83
C ASP A 59 -1.58 5.65 7.51
N GLU A 60 -0.38 5.65 6.91
CA GLU A 60 0.28 6.87 6.42
C GLU A 60 -0.57 7.63 5.39
N LEU A 61 -1.15 6.91 4.42
CA LEU A 61 -2.05 7.51 3.42
C LEU A 61 -3.29 8.14 4.07
N LYS A 62 -3.90 7.42 5.02
CA LYS A 62 -5.05 7.92 5.79
C LYS A 62 -4.67 9.16 6.59
N GLU A 63 -3.54 9.16 7.29
CA GLU A 63 -3.05 10.31 8.04
C GLU A 63 -2.85 11.53 7.12
N GLY A 64 -2.21 11.33 5.96
CA GLY A 64 -2.03 12.38 4.96
C GLY A 64 -3.35 12.98 4.47
N MET A 65 -4.35 12.14 4.15
CA MET A 65 -5.68 12.60 3.75
C MET A 65 -6.40 13.37 4.87
N VAL A 66 -6.34 12.86 6.10
CA VAL A 66 -6.92 13.54 7.27
C VAL A 66 -6.26 14.90 7.50
N MET A 67 -4.94 14.99 7.35
CA MET A 67 -4.20 16.25 7.47
C MET A 67 -4.62 17.26 6.40
N LYS A 68 -4.82 16.82 5.15
CA LYS A 68 -5.34 17.68 4.07
C LYS A 68 -6.73 18.24 4.39
N ILE A 69 -7.64 17.40 4.92
CA ILE A 69 -8.97 17.85 5.35
C ILE A 69 -8.87 18.86 6.50
N LYS A 70 -8.01 18.60 7.49
CA LYS A 70 -7.79 19.52 8.62
C LYS A 70 -7.26 20.87 8.15
N GLN A 71 -6.33 20.88 7.20
CA GLN A 71 -5.75 22.10 6.63
C GLN A 71 -6.79 22.92 5.85
N ASP A 72 -7.57 22.30 4.96
CA ASP A 72 -8.63 22.99 4.22
C ASP A 72 -9.69 23.57 5.16
N ARG A 73 -10.12 22.80 6.17
CA ARG A 73 -11.01 23.28 7.23
C ARG A 73 -10.43 24.49 7.95
N ALA A 74 -9.17 24.42 8.39
CA ALA A 74 -8.54 25.49 9.14
C ALA A 74 -8.44 26.79 8.31
N SER A 75 -8.02 26.68 7.05
CA SER A 75 -7.93 27.81 6.13
C SER A 75 -9.29 28.46 5.88
N ARG A 76 -10.33 27.69 5.57
CA ARG A 76 -11.68 28.23 5.36
C ARG A 76 -12.25 28.87 6.63
N THR A 77 -12.07 28.21 7.78
CA THR A 77 -12.54 28.73 9.07
C THR A 77 -11.87 30.06 9.39
N TYR A 78 -10.57 30.16 9.16
CA TYR A 78 -9.82 31.40 9.35
C TYR A 78 -10.36 32.54 8.45
N GLU A 79 -10.59 32.26 7.17
CA GLU A 79 -11.09 33.26 6.22
C GLU A 79 -12.51 33.74 6.58
N LEU A 80 -13.39 32.82 6.98
CA LEU A 80 -14.74 33.14 7.44
C LEU A 80 -14.71 33.94 8.75
N GLN A 81 -13.88 33.55 9.72
CA GLN A 81 -13.77 34.25 11.00
C GLN A 81 -13.25 35.69 10.81
N ASN A 82 -12.29 35.89 9.91
CA ASN A 82 -11.79 37.20 9.55
C ASN A 82 -12.88 38.06 8.89
N GLN A 83 -13.64 37.49 7.96
CA GLN A 83 -14.75 38.19 7.33
C GLN A 83 -15.86 38.54 8.33
N LEU A 84 -16.21 37.61 9.23
CA LEU A 84 -17.18 37.84 10.30
C LEU A 84 -16.75 39.00 11.19
N THR A 85 -15.48 38.98 11.64
CA THR A 85 -14.93 40.06 12.49
C THR A 85 -14.97 41.41 11.79
N ALA A 86 -14.65 41.46 10.50
CA ALA A 86 -14.71 42.70 9.71
C ALA A 86 -16.15 43.21 9.54
N CYS A 87 -17.10 42.30 9.26
CA CYS A 87 -18.52 42.63 9.16
C CYS A 87 -19.09 43.12 10.50
N SER A 88 -18.79 42.46 11.62
CA SER A 88 -19.25 42.86 12.95
C SER A 88 -18.76 44.26 13.33
N LYS A 89 -17.46 44.55 13.13
CA LYS A 89 -16.91 45.88 13.41
C LYS A 89 -17.55 46.98 12.57
N ALA A 90 -17.77 46.71 11.28
CA ALA A 90 -18.38 47.69 10.41
C ALA A 90 -19.87 47.88 10.68
N LEU A 91 -20.57 46.83 11.12
CA LEU A 91 -21.96 46.94 11.58
C LEU A 91 -22.03 47.84 12.82
N GLU A 92 -21.20 47.60 13.83
CA GLU A 92 -21.11 48.41 15.05
C GLU A 92 -20.86 49.89 14.72
N THR A 93 -19.86 50.20 13.88
CA THR A 93 -19.61 51.58 13.42
C THR A 93 -20.79 52.18 12.66
N SER A 94 -21.51 51.37 11.87
CA SER A 94 -22.68 51.84 11.14
C SER A 94 -23.88 52.11 12.05
N GLU A 95 -24.06 51.32 13.10
CA GLU A 95 -25.10 51.50 14.12
C GLU A 95 -24.85 52.77 14.95
N GLU A 96 -23.60 53.01 15.38
CA GLU A 96 -23.20 54.25 16.06
C GLU A 96 -23.44 55.51 15.21
N LEU A 97 -23.09 55.45 13.92
CA LEU A 97 -23.34 56.55 12.98
C LEU A 97 -24.84 56.78 12.77
N LEU A 98 -25.63 55.72 12.70
CA LEU A 98 -27.09 55.80 12.57
C LEU A 98 -27.71 56.44 13.83
N GLU A 99 -27.26 56.05 15.01
CA GLU A 99 -27.71 56.65 16.27
C GLU A 99 -27.36 58.15 16.33
N THR A 100 -26.11 58.50 16.01
CA THR A 100 -25.65 59.90 15.98
C THR A 100 -26.46 60.75 14.99
N ALA A 101 -26.78 60.20 13.81
CA ALA A 101 -27.63 60.85 12.81
C ALA A 101 -29.05 61.07 13.34
N ASN A 102 -29.65 60.08 14.01
CA ASN A 102 -30.98 60.21 14.60
C ASN A 102 -31.01 61.26 15.71
N GLN A 103 -30.01 61.29 16.60
CA GLN A 103 -29.91 62.31 17.66
C GLN A 103 -29.75 63.72 17.08
N THR A 104 -28.94 63.88 16.04
CA THR A 104 -28.74 65.17 15.35
C THR A 104 -30.04 65.64 14.69
N LEU A 105 -30.81 64.73 14.10
CA LEU A 105 -32.12 65.03 13.50
C LEU A 105 -33.16 65.47 14.54
N GLN A 106 -33.15 64.89 15.74
CA GLN A 106 -34.04 65.31 16.83
C GLN A 106 -33.71 66.72 17.35
N GLY A 107 -32.46 67.18 17.24
CA GLY A 107 -32.01 68.52 17.61
C GLY A 107 -32.04 69.56 16.48
N ALA A 108 -32.85 69.37 15.44
CA ALA A 108 -32.79 70.16 14.20
C ALA A 108 -33.10 71.67 14.33
N GLU A 109 -33.62 72.14 15.47
CA GLU A 109 -33.83 73.58 15.74
C GLU A 109 -32.56 74.30 16.21
N ASN A 110 -31.47 73.56 16.50
CA ASN A 110 -30.18 74.16 16.89
C ASN A 110 -29.47 74.85 15.72
N HIS A 111 -28.88 76.01 16.00
CA HIS A 111 -28.14 76.81 15.01
C HIS A 111 -26.97 76.04 14.35
N ASP A 112 -26.40 75.04 15.04
CA ASP A 112 -25.25 74.25 14.57
C ASP A 112 -25.63 72.99 13.78
N PHE A 113 -26.94 72.72 13.59
CA PHE A 113 -27.45 71.52 12.92
C PHE A 113 -26.81 71.28 11.55
N ASN A 114 -26.72 72.34 10.72
CA ASN A 114 -26.15 72.23 9.37
C ASN A 114 -24.68 71.80 9.37
N GLN A 115 -23.91 72.21 10.40
CA GLN A 115 -22.51 71.80 10.54
C GLN A 115 -22.41 70.34 10.99
N ALA A 116 -23.21 69.93 11.97
CA ALA A 116 -23.27 68.54 12.45
C ALA A 116 -23.72 67.57 11.35
N ALA A 117 -24.76 67.93 10.59
CA ALA A 117 -25.24 67.14 9.46
C ALA A 117 -24.16 66.97 8.37
N LYS A 118 -23.36 68.01 8.11
CA LYS A 118 -22.24 67.94 7.16
C LYS A 118 -21.15 66.97 7.65
N GLN A 119 -20.80 67.01 8.93
CA GLN A 119 -19.82 66.08 9.51
C GLN A 119 -20.28 64.62 9.42
N ILE A 120 -21.56 64.34 9.72
CA ILE A 120 -22.13 62.99 9.61
C ILE A 120 -22.09 62.51 8.15
N LYS A 121 -22.45 63.36 7.19
CA LYS A 121 -22.36 63.04 5.77
C LYS A 121 -20.93 62.65 5.36
N ASP A 122 -19.92 63.41 5.81
CA ASP A 122 -18.52 63.12 5.52
C ASP A 122 -18.08 61.80 6.18
N SER A 123 -18.48 61.55 7.43
CA SER A 123 -18.21 60.30 8.15
C SER A 123 -18.86 59.07 7.49
N VAL A 124 -20.11 59.16 7.06
CA VAL A 124 -20.81 58.08 6.33
C VAL A 124 -20.11 57.76 5.02
N THR A 125 -19.68 58.78 4.28
CA THR A 125 -18.97 58.60 3.00
C THR A 125 -17.64 57.84 3.17
N MET A 126 -17.01 57.99 4.34
CA MET A 126 -15.75 57.34 4.68
C MET A 126 -15.92 56.05 5.49
N ALA A 127 -17.14 55.68 5.87
CA ALA A 127 -17.38 54.56 6.76
C ALA A 127 -17.05 53.21 6.10
N PRO A 128 -16.30 52.31 6.78
CA PRO A 128 -15.89 51.02 6.22
C PRO A 128 -17.05 50.13 5.78
N ALA A 129 -18.22 50.27 6.43
CA ALA A 129 -19.44 49.51 6.15
C ALA A 129 -19.88 49.59 4.68
N PHE A 130 -19.75 50.77 4.05
CA PHE A 130 -20.20 50.97 2.67
C PHE A 130 -19.21 50.45 1.62
N ARG A 131 -18.00 50.03 2.05
CA ARG A 131 -16.98 49.44 1.18
C ARG A 131 -16.85 47.92 1.36
N LEU A 132 -17.60 47.34 2.28
CA LEU A 132 -17.58 45.89 2.52
C LEU A 132 -18.37 45.12 1.46
N SER A 133 -17.79 43.99 1.03
CA SER A 133 -18.50 43.00 0.23
C SER A 133 -19.26 42.04 1.14
N LEU A 134 -20.58 41.90 0.91
CA LEU A 134 -21.45 40.96 1.62
C LEU A 134 -21.51 39.57 0.97
N LYS A 135 -20.53 39.24 0.12
CA LYS A 135 -20.37 37.88 -0.43
C LYS A 135 -19.32 37.13 0.38
N ALA A 136 -19.64 35.91 0.78
CA ALA A 136 -18.68 35.03 1.45
C ALA A 136 -17.42 34.87 0.59
N LYS A 137 -16.25 35.05 1.21
CA LYS A 137 -14.95 34.93 0.52
C LYS A 137 -14.59 33.49 0.18
N VAL A 138 -15.16 32.53 0.91
CA VAL A 138 -14.97 31.10 0.71
C VAL A 138 -16.30 30.37 0.79
N THR A 139 -16.40 29.24 0.11
CA THR A 139 -17.57 28.34 0.20
C THR A 139 -17.38 27.33 1.34
N ASP A 140 -18.47 26.73 1.79
CA ASP A 140 -18.51 25.60 2.72
C ASP A 140 -18.39 24.24 2.01
N ASN A 141 -18.49 24.21 0.68
CA ASN A 141 -18.37 22.98 -0.11
C ASN A 141 -16.98 22.34 -0.02
N MET A 142 -16.95 21.08 0.41
CA MET A 142 -15.76 20.22 0.49
C MET A 142 -15.80 19.00 -0.45
N SER A 143 -16.66 18.99 -1.48
CA SER A 143 -16.81 17.84 -2.40
C SER A 143 -15.51 17.42 -3.10
N HIS A 144 -14.57 18.34 -3.28
CA HIS A 144 -13.24 18.07 -3.85
C HIS A 144 -12.34 17.16 -2.97
N LEU A 145 -12.78 16.82 -1.75
CA LEU A 145 -12.11 15.91 -0.81
C LEU A 145 -12.81 14.54 -0.70
N MET A 146 -13.84 14.28 -1.51
CA MET A 146 -14.51 12.98 -1.55
C MET A 146 -13.55 11.88 -2.02
N VAL A 147 -13.68 10.69 -1.44
CA VAL A 147 -12.85 9.52 -1.73
C VAL A 147 -13.70 8.30 -2.10
N ASP A 148 -13.20 7.49 -3.03
CA ASP A 148 -13.72 6.16 -3.35
C ASP A 148 -12.54 5.18 -3.43
N PHE A 149 -12.58 4.13 -2.61
CA PHE A 149 -11.55 3.09 -2.54
C PHE A 149 -12.02 1.75 -3.12
N ALA A 150 -12.98 1.75 -4.04
CA ALA A 150 -13.50 0.51 -4.63
C ALA A 150 -12.43 -0.27 -5.41
N GLN A 151 -11.54 0.41 -6.13
CA GLN A 151 -10.48 -0.24 -6.91
C GLN A 151 -9.43 -0.88 -6.00
N GLU A 152 -8.94 -0.12 -5.01
CA GLU A 152 -7.93 -0.54 -4.05
C GLU A 152 -8.42 -1.74 -3.24
N ARG A 153 -9.70 -1.73 -2.83
CA ARG A 153 -10.32 -2.88 -2.17
C ARG A 153 -10.33 -4.13 -3.04
N ARG A 154 -10.61 -4.00 -4.35
CA ARG A 154 -10.55 -5.16 -5.27
C ARG A 154 -9.12 -5.70 -5.41
N ILE A 155 -8.13 -4.81 -5.50
CA ILE A 155 -6.72 -5.20 -5.56
C ILE A 155 -6.32 -5.94 -4.27
N LEU A 156 -6.67 -5.41 -3.10
CA LEU A 156 -6.41 -6.05 -1.81
C LEU A 156 -7.12 -7.41 -1.67
N GLN A 157 -8.35 -7.53 -2.19
CA GLN A 157 -9.09 -8.81 -2.21
C GLN A 157 -8.49 -9.84 -3.16
N SER A 158 -7.66 -9.41 -4.12
CA SER A 158 -6.98 -10.29 -5.07
C SER A 158 -5.60 -10.78 -4.60
N LEU A 159 -5.16 -10.37 -3.40
CA LEU A 159 -3.90 -10.83 -2.82
C LEU A 159 -3.90 -12.36 -2.64
N LYS A 160 -2.84 -12.99 -3.14
CA LYS A 160 -2.64 -14.44 -3.14
C LYS A 160 -1.14 -14.75 -3.00
N PHE A 161 -0.82 -15.94 -2.52
CA PHE A 161 0.55 -16.45 -2.58
C PHE A 161 1.07 -16.44 -4.02
N LEU A 162 2.38 -16.23 -4.17
CA LEU A 162 3.02 -16.28 -5.49
C LEU A 162 2.97 -17.72 -6.02
N PRO A 163 2.63 -17.92 -7.30
CA PRO A 163 2.77 -19.24 -7.91
C PRO A 163 4.25 -19.63 -7.92
N VAL A 164 4.52 -20.94 -7.86
CA VAL A 164 5.85 -21.46 -8.16
C VAL A 164 6.10 -21.18 -9.65
N PRO A 165 7.17 -20.47 -10.01
CA PRO A 165 7.52 -20.23 -11.40
C PRO A 165 7.58 -21.55 -12.17
N SER A 166 6.80 -21.65 -13.23
CA SER A 166 6.86 -22.79 -14.13
C SER A 166 8.21 -22.81 -14.87
N ALA A 167 8.73 -24.00 -15.15
CA ALA A 167 9.94 -24.13 -15.97
C ALA A 167 9.71 -23.51 -17.37
N PRO A 168 10.75 -22.94 -18.00
CA PRO A 168 10.59 -22.36 -19.33
C PRO A 168 10.26 -23.45 -20.35
N GLU A 169 9.36 -23.15 -21.28
CA GLU A 169 9.02 -24.09 -22.35
C GLU A 169 10.12 -24.04 -23.43
N ILE A 170 10.94 -25.07 -23.53
CA ILE A 170 11.96 -25.18 -24.58
C ILE A 170 11.28 -25.30 -25.93
N ASP A 171 11.60 -24.37 -26.83
CA ASP A 171 11.19 -24.43 -28.22
C ASP A 171 12.15 -25.34 -28.99
N LEU A 172 11.75 -26.60 -29.18
CA LEU A 172 12.55 -27.59 -29.89
C LEU A 172 12.69 -27.30 -31.39
N ALA A 173 11.80 -26.49 -31.99
CA ALA A 173 11.89 -26.16 -33.40
C ALA A 173 12.97 -25.11 -33.67
N GLU A 174 13.14 -24.16 -32.75
CA GLU A 174 14.13 -23.10 -32.82
C GLU A 174 15.46 -23.45 -32.10
N SER A 175 15.48 -24.53 -31.32
CA SER A 175 16.69 -25.07 -30.70
C SER A 175 17.46 -25.95 -31.67
N LEU A 176 18.79 -25.77 -31.76
CA LEU A 176 19.63 -26.53 -32.68
C LEU A 176 21.02 -26.82 -32.11
N VAL A 177 21.61 -27.91 -32.58
CA VAL A 177 23.01 -28.26 -32.31
C VAL A 177 23.74 -28.29 -33.66
N ALA A 178 24.67 -27.37 -33.86
CA ALA A 178 25.45 -27.25 -35.09
C ALA A 178 26.84 -26.68 -34.78
N ASP A 179 27.86 -27.13 -35.52
CA ASP A 179 29.22 -26.57 -35.47
C ASP A 179 29.84 -26.46 -34.06
N ASN A 180 29.65 -27.49 -33.22
CA ASN A 180 30.04 -27.50 -31.80
C ASN A 180 29.39 -26.40 -30.95
N CYS A 181 28.33 -25.76 -31.45
CA CYS A 181 27.49 -24.81 -30.76
C CYS A 181 26.13 -25.45 -30.45
N VAL A 182 25.58 -25.14 -29.28
CA VAL A 182 24.22 -25.50 -28.88
C VAL A 182 23.45 -24.19 -28.72
N THR A 183 22.44 -24.00 -29.55
CA THR A 183 21.48 -22.91 -29.42
C THR A 183 20.22 -23.46 -28.79
N LEU A 184 19.80 -22.88 -27.68
CA LEU A 184 18.57 -23.23 -26.98
C LEU A 184 17.62 -22.04 -27.06
N ALA A 185 16.44 -22.26 -27.62
CA ALA A 185 15.34 -21.31 -27.62
C ALA A 185 14.28 -21.76 -26.61
N TRP A 186 13.69 -20.82 -25.88
CA TRP A 186 12.62 -21.10 -24.93
C TRP A 186 11.65 -19.93 -24.85
N LYS A 187 10.44 -20.19 -24.36
CA LYS A 187 9.37 -19.21 -24.17
C LYS A 187 8.81 -19.28 -22.74
N MET A 188 8.23 -18.17 -22.30
CA MET A 188 7.55 -18.09 -21.00
C MET A 188 6.13 -18.65 -21.09
N PRO A 189 5.68 -19.48 -20.14
CA PRO A 189 4.28 -19.84 -20.02
C PRO A 189 3.40 -18.60 -19.80
N GLU A 190 2.25 -18.51 -20.47
CA GLU A 190 1.40 -17.31 -20.45
C GLU A 190 0.85 -16.96 -19.05
N GLU A 191 0.77 -17.93 -18.14
CA GLU A 191 0.23 -17.74 -16.78
C GLU A 191 1.25 -17.15 -15.78
N ASP A 192 2.54 -17.13 -16.12
CA ASP A 192 3.63 -16.75 -15.20
C ASP A 192 4.29 -15.42 -15.59
N SER A 193 3.48 -14.36 -15.69
CA SER A 193 3.94 -13.01 -16.04
C SER A 193 4.82 -12.31 -14.97
N LYS A 194 5.23 -13.02 -13.91
CA LYS A 194 6.02 -12.49 -12.78
C LYS A 194 7.46 -13.01 -12.74
N ILE A 195 7.89 -13.75 -13.75
CA ILE A 195 9.26 -14.28 -13.83
C ILE A 195 10.17 -13.23 -14.48
N ASP A 196 11.14 -12.71 -13.73
CA ASP A 196 12.07 -11.70 -14.24
C ASP A 196 13.13 -12.29 -15.19
N HIS A 197 13.68 -13.46 -14.87
CA HIS A 197 14.70 -14.13 -15.67
C HIS A 197 14.81 -15.63 -15.37
N TYR A 198 15.38 -16.38 -16.31
CA TYR A 198 15.83 -17.76 -16.13
C TYR A 198 17.36 -17.83 -16.16
N VAL A 199 17.93 -18.75 -15.39
CA VAL A 199 19.36 -19.07 -15.42
C VAL A 199 19.55 -20.42 -16.09
N LEU A 200 20.29 -20.46 -17.19
CA LEU A 200 20.62 -21.71 -17.89
C LEU A 200 21.92 -22.29 -17.34
N GLU A 201 21.83 -23.45 -16.71
CA GLU A 201 22.99 -24.23 -16.28
C GLU A 201 23.16 -25.49 -17.13
N TYR A 202 24.38 -25.74 -17.60
CA TYR A 202 24.70 -26.95 -18.34
C TYR A 202 25.87 -27.68 -17.69
N ARG A 203 25.88 -29.00 -17.85
CA ARG A 203 27.02 -29.83 -17.46
C ARG A 203 27.33 -30.82 -18.58
N LYS A 204 28.60 -31.12 -18.78
CA LYS A 204 29.00 -32.13 -19.76
C LYS A 204 28.60 -33.52 -19.28
N THR A 205 28.30 -34.41 -20.22
CA THR A 205 27.90 -35.79 -19.93
C THR A 205 29.02 -36.62 -19.30
N ASN A 206 30.28 -36.22 -19.46
CA ASN A 206 31.46 -36.86 -18.90
C ASN A 206 31.92 -36.27 -17.54
N PHE A 207 31.01 -35.62 -16.80
CA PHE A 207 31.33 -35.02 -15.50
C PHE A 207 31.58 -36.11 -14.44
N GLU A 208 32.71 -36.06 -13.74
CA GLU A 208 33.14 -37.04 -12.71
C GLU A 208 32.42 -36.89 -11.35
N GLY A 209 31.41 -36.02 -11.25
CA GLY A 209 30.61 -35.87 -10.03
C GLY A 209 29.47 -36.89 -9.89
N PRO A 210 28.69 -36.81 -8.81
CA PRO A 210 27.58 -37.73 -8.58
C PRO A 210 26.60 -37.73 -9.77
N PRO A 211 26.04 -38.92 -10.14
CA PRO A 211 25.10 -39.03 -11.24
C PRO A 211 23.89 -38.11 -11.01
N ARG A 212 23.29 -37.60 -12.10
CA ARG A 212 22.01 -36.85 -11.97
C ARG A 212 21.01 -37.80 -11.34
N VAL A 213 20.24 -37.33 -10.36
CA VAL A 213 19.07 -38.06 -9.88
C VAL A 213 18.20 -38.34 -11.11
N LYS A 214 17.82 -39.60 -11.32
CA LYS A 214 16.88 -39.97 -12.40
C LYS A 214 15.51 -39.49 -11.98
N GLU A 215 15.25 -38.21 -12.18
CA GLU A 215 13.90 -37.66 -12.16
C GLU A 215 13.28 -37.86 -13.54
N ASP A 216 11.96 -38.05 -13.61
CA ASP A 216 11.23 -38.21 -14.87
C ASP A 216 11.42 -37.00 -15.82
N GLN A 217 11.91 -35.87 -15.29
CA GLN A 217 12.29 -34.67 -16.05
C GLN A 217 13.66 -34.13 -15.56
N PRO A 218 14.79 -34.63 -16.10
CA PRO A 218 16.16 -34.32 -15.62
C PRO A 218 16.66 -32.89 -15.91
N TRP A 219 15.73 -31.99 -16.22
CA TRP A 219 15.92 -30.59 -16.61
C TRP A 219 15.05 -29.62 -15.77
N MET A 220 14.16 -30.12 -14.91
CA MET A 220 13.53 -29.31 -13.86
C MET A 220 14.34 -29.47 -12.57
N VAL A 221 14.92 -28.38 -12.10
CA VAL A 221 15.40 -28.21 -10.72
C VAL A 221 14.91 -26.85 -10.25
#